data_AF-A0A967SQ87-F1
#
_entry.id   AF-A0A967SQ87-F1
#
_cell.length_a   1.000
_cell.length_b   1.000
_cell.length_c   1.000
_cell.angle_alpha   90.00
_cell.angle_beta   90.00
_cell.angle_gamma   90.00
#
_symmetry.space_group_name_H-M   'P 1'
#
loop_
_entity.id
_entity.type
_entity.pdbx_description
1 polymer ?
#
loop_
_entity_poly.entity_id
_entity_poly.type
_entity_poly.pdbx_seq_one_letter_code
_entity_poly.pdbx_strand_id
1 'polypeptide(L)' 'MKALGHIIEWSVRHRMAVLLGTLALTLAGVRAMLRTPVDAIPDLSDVQVIVMTDWPGQAPQVVEDQVT' A
#
# COMPACT_ATOMS: atom_id res chain seq x y z
N MET A 1 17.75 -11.23 29.33
CA MET A 1 19.21 -11.19 29.04
C MET A 1 19.75 -12.44 28.32
N LYS A 2 19.42 -13.68 28.73
CA LYS A 2 19.96 -14.91 28.09
C LYS A 2 19.63 -15.07 26.59
N ALA A 3 18.46 -14.62 26.15
CA ALA A 3 18.00 -14.77 24.76
C ALA A 3 18.80 -13.95 23.75
N LEU A 4 19.17 -12.71 24.08
CA LEU A 4 19.94 -11.83 23.19
C LEU A 4 21.33 -12.43 22.90
N GLY A 5 21.99 -12.94 23.94
CA GLY A 5 23.29 -13.61 23.81
C GLY A 5 23.23 -14.84 22.91
N HIS A 6 22.16 -15.66 23.02
CA HIS A 6 21.97 -16.83 22.17
C HIS A 6 21.79 -16.45 20.69
N ILE A 7 21.04 -15.39 20.39
CA ILE A 7 20.83 -14.92 19.02
C ILE A 7 22.15 -14.43 18.41
N ILE A 8 22.93 -13.66 19.17
CA ILE A 8 24.24 -13.16 18.72
C ILE A 8 25.19 -14.33 18.47
N GLU A 9 25.30 -15.27 19.40
CA GLU A 9 26.20 -16.42 19.27
C GLU A 9 25.82 -17.31 18.07
N TRP A 10 24.52 -17.56 17.88
CA TRP A 10 24.02 -18.27 16.71
C TRP A 10 24.32 -17.53 15.40
N SER A 11 24.16 -16.20 15.38
CA SER A 11 24.42 -15.36 14.22
C SER A 11 25.91 -15.37 13.82
N VAL A 12 26.82 -15.31 14.80
CA VAL A 12 28.26 -15.39 14.57
C VAL A 12 28.65 -16.79 14.07
N ARG A 13 28.06 -17.84 14.66
CA ARG A 13 28.30 -19.23 14.23
C ARG A 13 27.83 -19.49 12.80
N HIS A 14 26.72 -18.88 12.39
CA HIS A 14 26.14 -19.02 11.04
C HIS A 14 26.36 -17.78 10.17
N ARG A 15 27.57 -17.22 10.20
CA ARG A 15 27.93 -15.98 9.46
C ARG A 15 27.54 -16.02 7.98
N MET A 16 27.63 -17.17 7.31
CA MET A 16 27.25 -17.30 5.90
C MET A 16 25.74 -17.15 5.69
N ALA A 17 24.91 -17.73 6.57
CA ALA A 17 23.46 -17.59 6.50
C ALA A 17 23.04 -16.12 6.75
N VAL A 18 23.69 -15.46 7.71
CA VAL A 18 23.46 -14.02 7.98
C VAL A 18 23.83 -13.18 6.76
N LEU A 19 25.00 -13.40 6.16
CA LEU A 19 25.44 -12.64 4.99
C LEU A 19 24.54 -12.86 3.76
N LEU A 20 24.11 -14.10 3.50
CA LEU A 20 23.16 -14.39 2.43
C LEU A 20 21.79 -13.77 2.70
N GLY A 21 21.30 -13.83 3.94
CA GLY A 21 20.05 -13.19 4.35
C GLY A 21 20.09 -11.68 4.16
N THR A 22 21.19 -11.04 4.58
CA THR A 22 21.42 -9.60 4.36
C THR A 22 21.44 -9.27 2.88
N LEU A 23 22.18 -10.03 2.06
CA LEU A 23 22.25 -9.80 0.61
C LEU A 23 20.87 -9.93 -0.05
N ALA A 24 20.11 -10.96 0.30
CA ALA A 24 18.75 -11.16 -0.20
C ALA A 24 17.82 -10.01 0.19
N LEU A 25 17.88 -9.55 1.45
CA LEU A 25 17.10 -8.41 1.93
C LEU A 25 17.50 -7.12 1.21
N THR A 26 18.80 -6.88 0.99
CA THR A 26 19.27 -5.70 0.24
C THR A 26 18.76 -5.72 -1.19
N LEU A 27 18.88 -6.86 -1.90
CA LEU A 27 18.39 -6.99 -3.27
C LEU A 27 16.87 -6.80 -3.35
N ALA A 28 16.12 -7.38 -2.42
CA ALA A 28 14.67 -7.19 -2.33
C ALA A 28 14.31 -5.72 -2.03
N GLY A 29 15.06 -5.06 -1.16
CA GLY A 29 14.90 -3.64 -0.84
C GLY A 29 15.17 -2.74 -2.04
N VAL A 30 16.27 -2.95 -2.76
CA VAL A 30 16.60 -2.21 -4.00
C VAL A 30 15.52 -2.43 -5.05
N ARG A 31 15.09 -3.69 -5.22
CA ARG A 31 14.01 -4.08 -6.12
C ARG A 31 12.71 -3.34 -5.81
N ALA A 32 12.34 -3.25 -4.53
CA ALA A 32 11.16 -2.54 -4.08
C ALA A 32 11.32 -1.03 -4.32
N MET A 33 12.43 -0.43 -3.89
CA MET A 33 12.73 0.99 -4.07
C MET A 33 12.61 1.43 -5.54
N LEU A 34 13.11 0.63 -6.48
CA LEU A 34 13.05 0.93 -7.90
C LEU A 34 11.67 0.70 -8.56
N ARG A 35 10.76 0.02 -7.86
CA ARG A 35 9.45 -0.40 -8.40
C ARG A 35 8.26 0.19 -7.67
N THR A 36 8.47 0.77 -6.49
CA THR A 36 7.43 1.47 -5.77
C THR A 36 7.04 2.69 -6.60
N PRO A 37 5.76 2.80 -7.02
CA PRO A 37 5.29 3.96 -7.74
C PRO A 37 5.45 5.19 -6.84
N VAL A 38 5.98 6.27 -7.42
CA VAL A 38 6.12 7.55 -6.74
C VAL A 38 5.03 8.47 -7.25
N ASP A 39 4.22 8.98 -6.34
CA ASP A 39 3.26 10.05 -6.62
C ASP A 39 3.81 11.39 -6.10
N ALA A 40 3.43 12.48 -6.76
CA ALA A 40 3.91 13.81 -6.42
C ALA A 40 3.25 14.35 -5.14
N ILE A 41 2.04 13.88 -4.82
CA ILE A 41 1.24 14.31 -3.66
C ILE A 41 0.48 13.10 -3.08
N PRO A 42 0.15 13.12 -1.77
CA PRO A 42 -0.78 12.13 -1.23
C PRO A 42 -2.17 12.28 -1.87
N ASP A 43 -2.93 11.19 -1.97
CA ASP A 43 -4.34 11.27 -2.35
C ASP A 43 -5.11 12.02 -1.26
N LEU A 44 -5.68 13.17 -1.65
CA LEU A 44 -6.43 14.07 -0.79
C LEU A 44 -7.92 14.11 -1.16
N SER A 45 -8.34 13.24 -2.09
CA SER A 45 -9.71 13.21 -2.57
C SER A 45 -10.61 12.59 -1.52
N ASP A 46 -11.78 13.19 -1.27
CA ASP A 46 -12.81 12.55 -0.47
C ASP A 46 -13.34 11.31 -1.19
N VAL A 47 -13.68 10.27 -0.42
CA VAL A 47 -14.29 9.05 -0.98
C VAL A 47 -15.75 9.34 -1.34
N GLN A 48 -15.98 9.77 -2.57
CA GLN A 48 -17.32 10.09 -3.07
C GLN A 48 -17.91 8.92 -3.87
N VAL A 49 -19.20 8.63 -3.63
CA VAL A 49 -20.00 7.74 -4.46
C VAL A 49 -21.02 8.58 -5.23
N ILE A 50 -20.96 8.54 -6.56
CA ILE A 50 -21.88 9.27 -7.43
C ILE A 50 -22.94 8.30 -7.95
N VAL A 51 -24.21 8.63 -7.75
CA VAL A 51 -25.36 7.89 -8.31
C VAL A 51 -25.96 8.76 -9.42
N MET A 52 -25.96 8.25 -10.66
CA MET A 52 -26.58 8.91 -11.80
C MET A 52 -27.78 8.10 -12.28
N THR A 53 -28.88 8.79 -12.55
CA THR A 53 -30.14 8.20 -13.00
C THR A 53 -30.72 9.05 -14.12
N ASP A 54 -30.82 8.45 -15.31
CA ASP A 54 -31.36 9.12 -16.49
C ASP A 54 -32.90 9.01 -16.53
N TRP A 55 -33.61 10.14 -16.61
CA TRP A 55 -35.06 10.17 -16.84
C TRP A 55 -35.43 11.13 -17.99
N PRO A 56 -35.32 10.67 -19.24
CA PRO A 56 -35.58 11.52 -20.40
C PRO A 56 -37.06 11.89 -20.50
N GLY A 57 -37.33 13.17 -20.81
CA GLY A 57 -38.67 13.68 -21.12
C GLY A 57 -39.51 14.12 -19.91
N GLN A 58 -38.97 14.11 -18.69
CA GLN A 58 -39.62 14.71 -17.52
C GLN A 58 -39.14 16.15 -17.27
N ALA A 59 -40.03 16.97 -16.72
CA ALA A 59 -39.68 18.30 -16.27
C ALA A 59 -38.67 18.22 -15.09
N PRO A 60 -37.74 19.17 -14.95
CA PRO A 60 -36.73 19.16 -13.89
C PRO A 60 -37.33 18.99 -12.48
N GLN A 61 -38.49 19.59 -12.24
CA GLN A 61 -39.22 19.49 -10.97
C GLN A 61 -39.70 18.07 -10.66
N VAL A 62 -40.12 17.31 -11.66
CA VAL A 62 -40.55 15.91 -11.46
C VAL A 62 -39.35 15.00 -11.19
N VAL A 63 -38.19 15.31 -11.79
CA VAL A 63 -36.94 14.58 -11.53
C VAL A 63 -36.44 14.88 -10.10
N GLU A 64 -36.54 16.13 -9.64
CA GLU A 64 -36.19 16.50 -8.28
C GLU A 64 -37.13 15.83 -7.26
N ASP A 65 -38.44 15.92 -7.46
CA ASP A 65 -39.43 15.39 -6.50
C ASP A 65 -39.46 13.84 -6.41
N GLN A 66 -38.98 13.13 -7.43
CA GLN A 66 -39.17 11.66 -7.55
C GLN A 66 -37.87 10.85 -7.66
N VAL A 67 -36.71 11.50 -7.82
CA VAL A 67 -35.43 10.82 -8.09
C VAL A 67 -34.28 11.33 -7.21
N THR A 68 -34.28 12.63 -6.88
CA THR A 68 -33.24 13.28 -6.06
C THR A 68 -33.67 13.34 -4.59
#